data_AF-A0A4Y2I210-F1
#
_entry.id   AF-A0A4Y2I210-F1
#
_cell.length_a   1.000
_cell.length_b   1.000
_cell.length_c   1.000
_cell.angle_alpha   90.00
_cell.angle_beta   90.00
_cell.angle_gamma   90.00
#
_symmetry.space_group_name_H-M   'P 1'
#
loop_
_entity.id
_entity.type
_entity.pdbx_description
1 polymer ?
#
loop_
_entity_poly.entity_id
_entity_poly.type
_entity_poly.pdbx_seq_one_letter_code
_entity_poly.pdbx_strand_id
1 'polypeptide(L)'
;MEQAETANQSDSSNLQMKRRSWHKYVLGIILYISMLRDVVLCPYTKVEESFNLQAVHDLLYHGSNISQYDHLEFPGVVPRTFLGPLVIAGLSYPFLYINMFFGFNKFIMQYVARVMLGSLVMIALYKFTEAVEKQFGSTVSVWLQLITASQFHFMYYMSRPLPNTFALILALFAFHCWMTRKQRMFILTSAAAVIVFRAELSILLGLIALEEIIAGRLNILQIFCWGIPAGFWMLGLTVAVDSFFWMRPVWPEGEVLWFNIFLNKSSEWGTSPWAWYFYSALPRALFLSILFIPFAFLLDYRVRALIYPALGFIVLYSFLPHKELRFIIYAIPLLNVAAARTCAHIWNNAD
;
A
#
# COMPACT_ATOMS: atom_id res chain seq x y z
N MET A 1 -49.38 -20.73 -5.80
CA MET A 1 -48.57 -20.01 -6.82
C MET A 1 -47.61 -19.03 -6.16
N GLU A 2 -48.08 -18.15 -5.27
CA GLU A 2 -47.26 -17.14 -4.57
C GLU A 2 -46.10 -17.71 -3.70
N GLN A 3 -46.29 -18.87 -3.06
CA GLN A 3 -45.22 -19.56 -2.31
C GLN A 3 -44.12 -20.19 -3.20
N ALA A 4 -44.44 -20.53 -4.45
CA ALA A 4 -43.47 -21.08 -5.39
C ALA A 4 -42.65 -19.98 -6.07
N GLU A 5 -43.25 -18.81 -6.30
CA GLU A 5 -42.55 -17.62 -6.84
C GLU A 5 -41.58 -17.01 -5.83
N THR A 6 -41.95 -16.95 -4.55
CA THR A 6 -41.08 -16.49 -3.47
C THR A 6 -39.90 -17.44 -3.21
N ALA A 7 -40.09 -18.76 -3.35
CA ALA A 7 -39.00 -19.75 -3.28
C ALA A 7 -38.05 -19.64 -4.49
N ASN A 8 -38.56 -19.44 -5.71
CA ASN A 8 -37.71 -19.23 -6.90
C ASN A 8 -36.92 -17.91 -6.85
N GLN A 9 -37.49 -16.85 -6.28
CA GLN A 9 -36.79 -15.58 -6.08
C GLN A 9 -35.70 -15.68 -4.99
N SER A 10 -35.93 -16.45 -3.93
CA SER A 10 -34.92 -16.66 -2.88
C SER A 10 -33.75 -17.51 -3.40
N ASP A 11 -34.01 -18.59 -4.15
CA ASP A 11 -32.97 -19.44 -4.72
C ASP A 11 -32.14 -18.74 -5.80
N SER A 12 -32.77 -17.95 -6.67
CA SER A 12 -32.06 -17.15 -7.67
C SER A 12 -31.17 -16.07 -7.03
N SER A 13 -31.64 -15.40 -5.96
CA SER A 13 -30.83 -14.43 -5.22
C SER A 13 -29.64 -15.09 -4.48
N ASN A 14 -29.84 -16.28 -3.92
CA ASN A 14 -28.78 -17.08 -3.29
C ASN A 14 -27.74 -17.55 -4.32
N LEU A 15 -28.17 -18.00 -5.50
CA LEU A 15 -27.28 -18.37 -6.60
C LEU A 15 -26.48 -17.17 -7.11
N GLN A 16 -27.10 -16.00 -7.23
CA GLN A 16 -26.40 -14.76 -7.61
C GLN A 16 -25.38 -14.31 -6.56
N MET A 17 -25.71 -14.39 -5.27
CA MET A 17 -24.75 -14.12 -4.19
C MET A 17 -23.58 -15.11 -4.21
N LYS A 18 -23.86 -16.40 -4.37
CA LYS A 18 -22.82 -17.45 -4.44
C LYS A 18 -21.91 -17.26 -5.65
N ARG A 19 -22.47 -16.91 -6.80
CA ARG A 19 -21.72 -16.61 -8.04
C ARG A 19 -20.87 -15.34 -7.90
N ARG A 20 -21.39 -14.27 -7.28
CA ARG A 20 -20.60 -13.05 -6.96
C ARG A 20 -19.44 -13.34 -6.03
N SER A 21 -19.65 -14.23 -5.04
CA SER A 21 -18.60 -14.63 -4.10
C SER A 21 -17.48 -15.39 -4.82
N TRP A 22 -17.82 -16.34 -5.69
CA TRP A 22 -16.85 -17.18 -6.39
C TRP A 22 -15.86 -16.41 -7.28
N HIS A 23 -16.33 -15.44 -8.09
CA HIS A 23 -15.45 -14.64 -8.96
C HIS A 23 -14.40 -13.87 -8.18
N LYS A 24 -14.74 -13.37 -6.98
CA LYS A 24 -13.79 -12.65 -6.12
C LYS A 24 -12.68 -13.56 -5.62
N TYR A 25 -13.01 -14.78 -5.21
CA TYR A 25 -12.00 -15.75 -4.78
C TYR A 25 -11.06 -16.11 -5.92
N VAL A 26 -11.60 -16.36 -7.12
CA VAL A 26 -10.79 -16.68 -8.31
C VAL A 26 -9.84 -15.52 -8.66
N LEU A 27 -10.33 -14.28 -8.67
CA LEU A 27 -9.50 -13.10 -8.97
C LEU A 27 -8.44 -12.86 -7.88
N GLY A 28 -8.80 -13.05 -6.61
CA GLY A 28 -7.85 -12.99 -5.50
C GLY A 28 -6.73 -14.03 -5.63
N ILE A 29 -7.06 -15.24 -6.07
CA ILE A 29 -6.07 -16.30 -6.36
C ILE A 29 -5.17 -15.89 -7.53
N ILE A 30 -5.72 -15.34 -8.62
CA ILE A 30 -4.93 -14.87 -9.77
C ILE A 30 -3.93 -13.80 -9.35
N LEU A 31 -4.37 -12.81 -8.55
CA LEU A 31 -3.50 -11.78 -8.00
C LEU A 31 -2.39 -12.39 -7.13
N TYR A 32 -2.74 -13.31 -6.23
CA TYR A 32 -1.77 -13.98 -5.37
C TYR A 32 -0.74 -14.78 -6.17
N ILE A 33 -1.17 -15.54 -7.19
CA ILE A 33 -0.28 -16.28 -8.08
C ILE A 33 0.63 -15.34 -8.87
N SER A 34 0.11 -14.21 -9.37
CA SER A 34 0.94 -13.22 -10.07
C SER A 34 2.01 -12.63 -9.16
N MET A 35 1.68 -12.34 -7.90
CA MET A 35 2.65 -11.89 -6.90
C MET A 35 3.70 -12.99 -6.61
N LEU A 36 3.29 -14.24 -6.41
CA LEU A 36 4.21 -15.36 -6.19
C LEU A 36 5.15 -15.58 -7.37
N ARG A 37 4.65 -15.46 -8.60
CA ARG A 37 5.46 -15.52 -9.83
C ARG A 37 6.59 -14.49 -9.75
N ASP A 38 6.30 -13.24 -9.42
CA ASP A 38 7.29 -12.16 -9.37
C ASP A 38 8.30 -12.34 -8.22
N VAL A 39 7.88 -12.96 -7.11
CA VAL A 39 8.77 -13.36 -6.01
C VAL A 39 9.79 -14.42 -6.46
N VAL A 40 9.33 -15.43 -7.21
CA VAL A 40 10.18 -16.54 -7.68
C VAL A 40 11.09 -16.12 -8.84
N LEU A 41 10.56 -15.40 -9.83
CA LEU A 41 11.31 -15.02 -11.04
C LEU A 41 12.38 -13.95 -10.78
N CYS A 42 12.22 -13.14 -9.74
CA CYS A 42 13.14 -12.04 -9.44
C CYS A 42 13.66 -12.15 -8.00
N PRO A 43 14.52 -13.14 -7.73
CA PRO A 43 14.89 -13.50 -6.37
C PRO A 43 15.87 -12.51 -5.75
N TYR A 44 16.65 -11.77 -6.55
CA TYR A 44 17.60 -10.78 -6.04
C TYR A 44 16.90 -9.51 -5.53
N THR A 45 17.62 -8.73 -4.74
CA THR A 45 17.15 -7.50 -4.08
C THR A 45 17.80 -6.28 -4.70
N LYS A 46 17.07 -5.17 -4.74
CA LYS A 46 17.71 -3.88 -4.97
C LYS A 46 18.34 -3.36 -3.68
N VAL A 47 19.27 -2.40 -3.82
CA VAL A 47 19.97 -1.77 -2.69
C VAL A 47 18.97 -1.17 -1.69
N GLU A 48 17.85 -0.66 -2.15
CA GLU A 48 16.89 0.02 -1.29
C GLU A 48 15.93 -0.93 -0.55
N GLU A 49 16.00 -2.23 -0.85
CA GLU A 49 15.36 -3.31 -0.09
C GLU A 49 16.25 -3.79 1.06
N SER A 50 17.55 -3.46 1.05
CA SER A 50 18.57 -4.09 1.90
C SER A 50 18.24 -3.94 3.38
N PHE A 51 17.97 -2.71 3.85
CA PHE A 51 17.75 -2.45 5.27
C PHE A 51 16.64 -3.34 5.84
N ASN A 52 15.44 -3.33 5.23
CA ASN A 52 14.32 -4.08 5.80
C ASN A 52 14.53 -5.58 5.67
N LEU A 53 15.18 -6.03 4.60
CA LEU A 53 15.46 -7.45 4.44
C LEU A 53 16.48 -7.93 5.47
N GLN A 54 17.58 -7.20 5.67
CA GLN A 54 18.59 -7.53 6.67
C GLN A 54 18.02 -7.41 8.07
N ALA A 55 17.23 -6.38 8.37
CA ALA A 55 16.53 -6.27 9.64
C ALA A 55 15.64 -7.50 9.92
N VAL A 56 14.90 -8.01 8.92
CA VAL A 56 14.13 -9.26 9.07
C VAL A 56 15.06 -10.46 9.31
N HIS A 57 16.16 -10.56 8.55
CA HIS A 57 17.16 -11.62 8.76
C HIS A 57 17.71 -11.58 10.18
N ASP A 58 18.12 -10.41 10.66
CA ASP A 58 18.80 -10.25 11.95
C ASP A 58 17.85 -10.54 13.12
N LEU A 59 16.60 -10.09 13.00
CA LEU A 59 15.54 -10.46 13.95
C LEU A 59 15.32 -11.97 14.03
N LEU A 60 15.39 -12.68 12.90
CA LEU A 60 15.17 -14.13 12.83
C LEU A 60 16.39 -14.93 13.33
N TYR A 61 17.61 -14.52 12.99
CA TYR A 61 18.82 -15.31 13.25
C TYR A 61 19.65 -14.83 14.44
N HIS A 62 19.70 -13.51 14.69
CA HIS A 62 20.47 -12.91 15.78
C HIS A 62 19.59 -12.59 17.00
N GLY A 63 18.27 -12.40 16.81
CA GLY A 63 17.30 -12.26 17.89
C GLY A 63 17.66 -11.09 18.81
N SER A 64 17.82 -11.32 20.11
CA SER A 64 18.19 -10.26 21.06
C SER A 64 19.65 -9.80 20.98
N ASN A 65 20.51 -10.46 20.18
CA ASN A 65 21.90 -10.08 20.04
C ASN A 65 22.09 -8.92 19.04
N ILE A 66 21.70 -7.71 19.47
CA ILE A 66 21.71 -6.49 18.65
C ILE A 66 23.11 -6.17 18.10
N SER A 67 24.17 -6.56 18.82
CA SER A 67 25.56 -6.29 18.40
C SER A 67 25.95 -6.93 17.06
N GLN A 68 25.20 -7.94 16.60
CA GLN A 68 25.43 -8.63 15.33
C GLN A 68 24.55 -8.12 14.18
N TYR A 69 23.77 -7.06 14.40
CA TYR A 69 22.86 -6.56 13.37
C TYR A 69 23.60 -5.73 12.32
N ASP A 70 23.24 -5.95 11.05
CA ASP A 70 23.87 -5.36 9.87
C ASP A 70 23.81 -3.82 9.90
N HIS A 71 22.71 -3.23 10.39
CA HIS A 71 22.53 -1.77 10.39
C HIS A 71 23.48 -1.02 11.34
N LEU A 72 24.19 -1.73 12.25
CA LEU A 72 25.21 -1.10 13.09
C LEU A 72 26.54 -0.95 12.35
N GLU A 73 26.86 -1.86 11.43
CA GLU A 73 28.03 -1.80 10.58
C GLU A 73 27.73 -0.98 9.30
N PHE A 74 26.54 -1.16 8.72
CA PHE A 74 26.07 -0.53 7.49
C PHE A 74 24.76 0.26 7.71
N PRO A 75 24.77 1.37 8.47
CA PRO A 75 23.57 2.12 8.84
C PRO A 75 22.83 2.81 7.68
N GLY A 76 23.43 2.85 6.49
CA GLY A 76 22.94 3.65 5.38
C GLY A 76 22.99 5.16 5.69
N VAL A 77 22.37 5.96 4.84
CA VAL A 77 22.44 7.44 4.95
C VAL A 77 21.46 8.00 5.98
N VAL A 78 20.34 7.31 6.18
CA VAL A 78 19.30 7.72 7.12
C VAL A 78 18.69 6.47 7.77
N PRO A 79 18.41 6.48 9.09
CA PRO A 79 17.77 5.35 9.75
C PRO A 79 16.40 5.04 9.16
N ARG A 80 16.00 3.80 9.35
CA ARG A 80 14.72 3.24 8.95
C ARG A 80 14.11 2.50 10.14
N THR A 81 12.79 2.40 10.17
CA THR A 81 12.08 1.78 11.28
C THR A 81 12.16 0.25 11.24
N PHE A 82 12.32 -0.36 12.41
CA PHE A 82 12.23 -1.80 12.66
C PHE A 82 10.79 -2.29 12.81
N LEU A 83 9.78 -1.41 12.93
CA LEU A 83 8.39 -1.82 13.12
C LEU A 83 7.86 -2.69 11.98
N GLY A 84 8.19 -2.35 10.73
CA GLY A 84 7.86 -3.18 9.56
C GLY A 84 8.55 -4.55 9.60
N PRO A 85 9.90 -4.59 9.67
CA PRO A 85 10.67 -5.81 9.82
C PRO A 85 10.22 -6.72 10.98
N LEU A 86 9.88 -6.16 12.14
CA LEU A 86 9.39 -6.93 13.30
C LEU A 86 8.13 -7.72 13.00
N VAL A 87 7.16 -7.11 12.32
CA VAL A 87 5.93 -7.80 11.93
C VAL A 87 6.24 -8.94 10.97
N ILE A 88 7.11 -8.71 9.98
CA ILE A 88 7.45 -9.72 8.98
C ILE A 88 8.28 -10.86 9.58
N ALA A 89 9.24 -10.55 10.45
CA ALA A 89 10.03 -11.54 11.18
C ALA A 89 9.12 -12.39 12.07
N GLY A 90 8.20 -11.78 12.81
CA GLY A 90 7.22 -12.50 13.63
C GLY A 90 6.35 -13.47 12.83
N LEU A 91 5.86 -13.04 11.66
CA LEU A 91 5.08 -13.91 10.75
C LEU A 91 5.94 -15.01 10.10
N SER A 92 7.23 -14.75 9.88
CA SER A 92 8.17 -15.69 9.26
C SER A 92 8.76 -16.69 10.26
N TYR A 93 8.66 -16.43 11.56
CA TYR A 93 9.29 -17.22 12.63
C TYR A 93 8.92 -18.72 12.61
N PRO A 94 7.65 -19.14 12.39
CA PRO A 94 7.33 -20.56 12.29
C PRO A 94 8.06 -21.28 11.14
N PHE A 95 8.29 -20.58 10.03
CA PHE A 95 8.98 -21.12 8.87
C PHE A 95 10.50 -21.23 9.08
N LEU A 96 11.07 -20.45 10.00
CA LEU A 96 12.46 -20.57 10.39
C LEU A 96 12.74 -21.96 10.99
N TYR A 97 11.86 -22.45 11.88
CA TYR A 97 12.00 -23.79 12.45
C TYR A 97 11.91 -24.89 11.40
N ILE A 98 11.01 -24.73 10.42
CA ILE A 98 10.91 -25.65 9.27
C ILE A 98 12.22 -25.63 8.48
N ASN A 99 12.76 -24.44 8.19
CA ASN A 99 14.02 -24.27 7.47
C ASN A 99 15.19 -24.93 8.21
N MET A 100 15.26 -24.77 9.54
CA MET A 100 16.28 -25.40 10.39
C MET A 100 16.13 -26.92 10.44
N PHE A 101 14.90 -27.43 10.56
CA PHE A 101 14.62 -28.87 10.64
C PHE A 101 15.05 -29.61 9.36
N PHE A 102 14.76 -29.04 8.19
CA PHE A 102 15.14 -29.63 6.91
C PHE A 102 16.55 -29.23 6.43
N GLY A 103 17.26 -28.36 7.16
CA GLY A 103 18.60 -27.92 6.81
C GLY A 103 18.68 -27.12 5.50
N PHE A 104 17.63 -26.39 5.15
CA PHE A 104 17.59 -25.61 3.91
C PHE A 104 18.47 -24.35 3.98
N ASN A 105 18.88 -23.85 2.82
CA ASN A 105 19.65 -22.61 2.71
C ASN A 105 18.85 -21.41 3.26
N LYS A 106 19.51 -20.53 4.03
CA LYS A 106 18.93 -19.29 4.56
C LYS A 106 18.23 -18.42 3.51
N PHE A 107 18.66 -18.53 2.25
CA PHE A 107 18.02 -17.87 1.11
C PHE A 107 16.51 -18.14 1.00
N ILE A 108 16.02 -19.30 1.48
CA ILE A 108 14.58 -19.59 1.51
C ILE A 108 13.82 -18.60 2.40
N MET A 109 14.42 -18.16 3.52
CA MET A 109 13.79 -17.22 4.43
C MET A 109 13.55 -15.84 3.81
N GLN A 110 14.35 -15.44 2.81
CA GLN A 110 14.07 -14.23 2.04
C GLN A 110 12.78 -14.36 1.21
N TYR A 111 12.54 -15.52 0.58
CA TYR A 111 11.27 -15.76 -0.11
C TYR A 111 10.10 -15.76 0.87
N VAL A 112 10.25 -16.42 2.02
CA VAL A 112 9.22 -16.42 3.07
C VAL A 112 8.88 -15.00 3.50
N ALA A 113 9.87 -14.17 3.83
CA ALA A 113 9.66 -12.80 4.25
C ALA A 113 8.91 -11.98 3.19
N ARG A 114 9.26 -12.13 1.91
CA ARG A 114 8.59 -11.47 0.78
C ARG A 114 7.15 -11.95 0.58
N VAL A 115 6.89 -13.25 0.74
CA VAL A 115 5.54 -13.81 0.67
C VAL A 115 4.69 -13.33 1.83
N MET A 116 5.25 -13.24 3.05
CA MET A 116 4.54 -12.68 4.21
C MET A 116 4.18 -11.21 3.99
N LEU A 117 5.14 -10.39 3.52
CA LEU A 117 4.88 -8.99 3.19
C LEU A 117 3.82 -8.84 2.09
N GLY A 118 3.98 -9.58 0.99
CA GLY A 118 3.02 -9.56 -0.12
C GLY A 118 1.62 -10.02 0.30
N SER A 119 1.52 -10.99 1.21
CA SER A 119 0.25 -11.44 1.80
C SER A 119 -0.43 -10.33 2.60
N LEU A 120 0.32 -9.54 3.39
CA LEU A 120 -0.24 -8.39 4.10
C LEU A 120 -0.75 -7.31 3.13
N VAL A 121 -0.01 -7.04 2.05
CA VAL A 121 -0.48 -6.12 1.00
C VAL A 121 -1.74 -6.68 0.32
N MET A 122 -1.80 -7.98 0.04
CA MET A 122 -2.99 -8.64 -0.52
C MET A 122 -4.22 -8.52 0.39
N ILE A 123 -4.06 -8.69 1.70
CA ILE A 123 -5.16 -8.51 2.66
C ILE A 123 -5.65 -7.05 2.64
N ALA A 124 -4.74 -6.09 2.64
CA ALA A 124 -5.10 -4.67 2.57
C ALA A 124 -5.77 -4.31 1.23
N LEU A 125 -5.25 -4.85 0.12
CA LEU A 125 -5.84 -4.70 -1.21
C LEU A 125 -7.24 -5.30 -1.28
N TYR A 126 -7.44 -6.50 -0.72
CA TYR A 126 -8.76 -7.13 -0.63
C TYR A 126 -9.75 -6.22 0.10
N LYS A 127 -9.36 -5.65 1.24
CA LYS A 127 -10.21 -4.69 1.98
C LYS A 127 -10.51 -3.43 1.17
N PHE A 128 -9.53 -2.90 0.44
CA PHE A 128 -9.76 -1.80 -0.48
C PHE A 128 -10.77 -2.19 -1.58
N THR A 129 -10.63 -3.34 -2.23
CA THR A 129 -11.57 -3.82 -3.27
C THR A 129 -12.99 -4.05 -2.73
N GLU A 130 -13.13 -4.47 -1.47
CA GLU A 130 -14.40 -4.61 -0.77
C GLU A 130 -15.09 -3.24 -0.59
N ALA A 131 -14.32 -2.19 -0.30
CA ALA A 131 -14.84 -0.83 -0.19
C ALA A 131 -15.25 -0.26 -1.55
N VAL A 132 -14.43 -0.48 -2.58
CA VAL A 132 -14.73 -0.10 -3.97
C VAL A 132 -16.01 -0.78 -4.45
N GLU A 133 -16.19 -2.06 -4.16
CA GLU A 133 -17.40 -2.79 -4.52
C GLU A 133 -18.65 -2.20 -3.84
N LYS A 134 -18.56 -1.87 -2.56
CA LYS A 134 -19.67 -1.24 -1.83
C LYS A 134 -20.06 0.11 -2.42
N GLN A 135 -19.09 0.88 -2.94
CA GLN A 135 -19.33 2.22 -3.46
C GLN A 135 -19.72 2.25 -4.95
N PHE A 136 -19.14 1.38 -5.78
CA PHE A 136 -19.26 1.40 -7.24
C PHE A 136 -19.85 0.12 -7.86
N GLY A 137 -20.08 -0.92 -7.07
CA GLY A 137 -20.68 -2.19 -7.50
C GLY A 137 -19.66 -3.28 -7.85
N SER A 138 -20.15 -4.51 -8.01
CA SER A 138 -19.31 -5.71 -8.24
C SER A 138 -18.53 -5.66 -9.55
N THR A 139 -19.14 -5.13 -10.63
CA THR A 139 -18.50 -5.06 -11.95
C THR A 139 -17.24 -4.19 -11.93
N VAL A 140 -17.27 -3.05 -11.23
CA VAL A 140 -16.09 -2.18 -11.07
C VAL A 140 -15.01 -2.87 -10.25
N SER A 141 -15.37 -3.58 -9.18
CA SER A 141 -14.40 -4.34 -8.37
C SER A 141 -13.73 -5.48 -9.14
N VAL A 142 -14.47 -6.16 -10.02
CA VAL A 142 -13.91 -7.18 -10.93
C VAL A 142 -12.90 -6.55 -11.89
N TRP A 143 -13.26 -5.44 -12.56
CA TRP A 143 -12.34 -4.74 -13.47
C TRP A 143 -11.11 -4.18 -12.75
N LEU A 144 -11.27 -3.68 -11.52
CA LEU A 144 -10.14 -3.22 -10.70
C LEU A 144 -9.13 -4.35 -10.47
N GLN A 145 -9.59 -5.54 -10.10
CA GLN A 145 -8.72 -6.69 -9.85
C GLN A 145 -8.06 -7.18 -11.15
N LEU A 146 -8.78 -7.24 -12.26
CA LEU A 146 -8.23 -7.60 -13.58
C LEU A 146 -7.15 -6.61 -14.04
N ILE A 147 -7.42 -5.31 -13.93
CA ILE A 147 -6.45 -4.26 -14.28
C ILE A 147 -5.22 -4.39 -13.39
N THR A 148 -5.40 -4.54 -12.07
CA THR A 148 -4.28 -4.68 -11.13
C THR A 148 -3.45 -5.92 -11.44
N ALA A 149 -4.08 -7.06 -11.76
CA ALA A 149 -3.39 -8.29 -12.15
C ALA A 149 -2.59 -8.14 -13.45
N SER A 150 -3.05 -7.30 -14.38
CA SER A 150 -2.35 -7.04 -15.64
C SER A 150 -1.15 -6.09 -15.52
N GLN A 151 -1.05 -5.35 -14.42
CA GLN A 151 -0.01 -4.35 -14.22
C GLN A 151 1.22 -4.94 -13.55
N PHE A 152 2.35 -4.95 -14.26
CA PHE A 152 3.61 -5.45 -13.74
C PHE A 152 4.08 -4.71 -12.47
N HIS A 153 4.08 -3.37 -12.48
CA HIS A 153 4.73 -2.60 -11.42
C HIS A 153 4.08 -2.80 -10.05
N PHE A 154 2.75 -2.75 -9.95
CA PHE A 154 2.07 -2.92 -8.67
C PHE A 154 2.29 -4.34 -8.11
N MET A 155 2.10 -5.36 -8.94
CA MET A 155 2.26 -6.77 -8.57
C MET A 155 3.71 -7.15 -8.23
N TYR A 156 4.68 -6.51 -8.89
CA TYR A 156 6.08 -6.71 -8.61
C TYR A 156 6.50 -6.08 -7.26
N TYR A 157 6.09 -4.84 -7.00
CA TYR A 157 6.54 -4.10 -5.82
C TYR A 157 5.86 -4.52 -4.51
N MET A 158 4.65 -5.07 -4.56
CA MET A 158 3.88 -5.42 -3.36
C MET A 158 4.53 -6.48 -2.46
N SER A 159 5.48 -7.26 -2.95
CA SER A 159 6.23 -8.25 -2.16
C SER A 159 7.65 -7.80 -1.80
N ARG A 160 8.09 -6.63 -2.29
CA ARG A 160 9.44 -6.10 -2.08
C ARG A 160 9.49 -5.37 -0.73
N PRO A 161 10.48 -5.64 0.14
CA PRO A 161 10.61 -5.02 1.46
C PRO A 161 11.14 -3.57 1.36
N LEU A 162 10.41 -2.74 0.62
CA LEU A 162 10.63 -1.31 0.54
C LEU A 162 9.83 -0.63 1.66
N PRO A 163 10.32 0.48 2.26
CA PRO A 163 9.52 1.24 3.21
C PRO A 163 8.18 1.70 2.61
N ASN A 164 8.15 1.96 1.29
CA ASN A 164 6.94 2.29 0.54
C ASN A 164 5.93 1.14 0.52
N THR A 165 6.39 -0.11 0.46
CA THR A 165 5.50 -1.28 0.48
C THR A 165 4.88 -1.47 1.86
N PHE A 166 5.64 -1.25 2.94
CA PHE A 166 5.09 -1.26 4.30
C PHE A 166 4.05 -0.15 4.49
N ALA A 167 4.33 1.07 4.05
CA ALA A 167 3.36 2.15 4.08
C ALA A 167 2.14 1.89 3.20
N LEU A 168 2.30 1.18 2.07
CA LEU A 168 1.21 0.84 1.16
C LEU A 168 0.14 -0.02 1.83
N ILE A 169 0.53 -0.93 2.74
CA ILE A 169 -0.42 -1.71 3.55
C ILE A 169 -1.36 -0.76 4.31
N LEU A 170 -0.78 0.20 5.03
CA LEU A 170 -1.54 1.16 5.83
C LEU A 170 -2.31 2.16 4.97
N ALA A 171 -1.76 2.57 3.82
CA ALA A 171 -2.44 3.42 2.85
C ALA A 171 -3.70 2.76 2.29
N LEU A 172 -3.64 1.46 1.93
CA LEU A 172 -4.80 0.71 1.45
C LEU A 172 -5.87 0.55 2.54
N PHE A 173 -5.46 0.31 3.79
CA PHE A 173 -6.40 0.32 4.93
C PHE A 173 -7.01 1.71 5.17
N ALA A 174 -6.22 2.78 5.02
CA ALA A 174 -6.72 4.15 5.10
C ALA A 174 -7.76 4.41 3.99
N PHE A 175 -7.50 3.99 2.75
CA PHE A 175 -8.47 4.09 1.65
C PHE A 175 -9.75 3.30 1.94
N HIS A 176 -9.64 2.08 2.48
CA HIS A 176 -10.79 1.30 2.92
C HIS A 176 -11.59 2.06 3.99
N CYS A 177 -10.93 2.61 5.01
CA CYS A 177 -11.59 3.36 6.09
C CYS A 177 -12.25 4.65 5.57
N TRP A 178 -11.59 5.34 4.65
CA TRP A 178 -12.10 6.54 3.99
C TRP A 178 -13.38 6.23 3.21
N MET A 179 -13.34 5.24 2.32
CA MET A 179 -14.49 4.82 1.50
C MET A 179 -15.64 4.26 2.34
N THR A 180 -15.35 3.55 3.44
CA THR A 180 -16.36 3.01 4.37
C THR A 180 -16.80 3.99 5.46
N ARG A 181 -16.37 5.26 5.38
CA ARG A 181 -16.73 6.34 6.32
C ARG A 181 -16.32 6.12 7.77
N LYS A 182 -15.29 5.30 8.02
CA LYS A 182 -14.70 5.05 9.34
C LYS A 182 -13.60 6.06 9.65
N GLN A 183 -13.97 7.31 9.89
CA GLN A 183 -13.04 8.44 10.01
C GLN A 183 -12.00 8.30 11.12
N ARG A 184 -12.38 7.77 12.28
CA ARG A 184 -11.45 7.50 13.39
C ARG A 184 -10.32 6.58 12.96
N MET A 185 -10.68 5.48 12.31
CA MET A 185 -9.71 4.50 11.82
C MET A 185 -8.90 5.05 10.63
N PHE A 186 -9.50 5.87 9.78
CA PHE A 186 -8.79 6.58 8.73
C PHE A 186 -7.68 7.48 9.30
N ILE A 187 -7.96 8.27 10.34
CA ILE A 187 -6.95 9.13 10.98
C ILE A 187 -5.88 8.31 11.69
N LEU A 188 -6.25 7.26 12.42
CA LEU A 188 -5.29 6.38 13.10
C LEU A 188 -4.34 5.67 12.13
N THR A 189 -4.89 5.07 11.08
CA THR A 189 -4.09 4.37 10.04
C THR A 189 -3.24 5.35 9.23
N SER A 190 -3.74 6.56 8.96
CA SER A 190 -2.98 7.62 8.33
C SER A 190 -1.79 8.08 9.19
N ALA A 191 -2.02 8.30 10.49
CA ALA A 191 -0.96 8.66 11.43
C ALA A 191 0.13 7.58 11.49
N ALA A 192 -0.28 6.31 11.56
CA ALA A 192 0.66 5.19 11.52
C ALA A 192 1.49 5.18 10.23
N ALA A 193 0.86 5.36 9.06
CA ALA A 193 1.57 5.35 7.79
C ALA A 193 2.58 6.51 7.66
N VAL A 194 2.19 7.70 8.10
CA VAL A 194 2.99 8.93 7.97
C VAL A 194 4.12 8.98 8.99
N ILE A 195 3.86 8.69 10.25
CA ILE A 195 4.83 8.91 11.34
C ILE A 195 5.86 7.78 11.41
N VAL A 196 5.43 6.54 11.12
CA VAL A 196 6.28 5.36 11.26
C VAL A 196 7.07 5.08 9.98
N PHE A 197 6.44 5.18 8.80
CA PHE A 197 7.03 4.65 7.57
C PHE A 197 7.45 5.72 6.56
N ARG A 198 6.53 6.62 6.18
CA ARG A 198 6.69 7.49 5.00
C ARG A 198 5.97 8.81 5.22
N ALA A 199 6.68 9.84 5.66
CA ALA A 199 6.09 11.14 5.96
C ALA A 199 5.58 11.84 4.70
N GLU A 200 6.11 11.53 3.52
CA GLU A 200 5.62 12.11 2.28
C GLU A 200 4.17 11.71 1.94
N LEU A 201 3.70 10.59 2.50
CA LEU A 201 2.33 10.14 2.35
C LEU A 201 1.33 11.11 3.00
N SER A 202 1.80 12.01 3.88
CA SER A 202 1.00 13.10 4.43
C SER A 202 0.41 14.00 3.36
N ILE A 203 1.06 14.13 2.20
CA ILE A 203 0.53 14.91 1.08
C ILE A 203 -0.74 14.24 0.55
N LEU A 204 -0.69 12.95 0.22
CA LEU A 204 -1.86 12.23 -0.31
C LEU A 204 -2.98 12.12 0.72
N LEU A 205 -2.66 11.67 1.93
CA LEU A 205 -3.65 11.47 2.99
C LEU A 205 -4.21 12.79 3.52
N GLY A 206 -3.39 13.85 3.52
CA GLY A 206 -3.80 15.21 3.83
C GLY A 206 -4.75 15.79 2.80
N LEU A 207 -4.52 15.55 1.49
CA LEU A 207 -5.46 15.92 0.43
C LEU A 207 -6.80 15.17 0.58
N ILE A 208 -6.78 13.88 0.92
CA ILE A 208 -8.00 13.11 1.20
C ILE A 208 -8.72 13.68 2.43
N ALA A 209 -8.00 14.00 3.51
CA ALA A 209 -8.58 14.60 4.70
C ALA A 209 -9.19 15.98 4.39
N LEU A 210 -8.50 16.81 3.61
CA LEU A 210 -9.00 18.11 3.15
C LEU A 210 -10.29 17.96 2.35
N GLU A 211 -10.36 16.98 1.46
CA GLU A 211 -11.59 16.70 0.71
C GLU A 211 -12.74 16.29 1.65
N GLU A 212 -12.50 15.45 2.65
CA GLU A 212 -13.51 15.08 3.64
C GLU A 212 -13.98 16.27 4.50
N ILE A 213 -13.10 17.24 4.78
CA ILE A 213 -13.45 18.50 5.45
C ILE A 213 -14.33 19.36 4.54
N ILE A 214 -13.92 19.58 3.29
CA ILE A 214 -14.67 20.37 2.31
C ILE A 214 -16.07 19.78 2.11
N ALA A 215 -16.16 18.45 2.10
CA ALA A 215 -17.44 17.77 1.96
C ALA A 215 -18.28 17.71 3.24
N GLY A 216 -17.86 18.36 4.33
CA GLY A 216 -18.57 18.42 5.61
C GLY A 216 -18.64 17.08 6.35
N ARG A 217 -17.85 16.09 5.96
CA ARG A 217 -17.86 14.76 6.58
C ARG A 217 -16.93 14.73 7.79
N LEU A 218 -15.79 15.38 7.71
CA LEU A 218 -14.77 15.40 8.75
C LEU A 218 -14.64 16.80 9.36
N ASN A 219 -14.75 16.92 10.68
CA ASN A 219 -14.54 18.20 11.36
C ASN A 219 -13.05 18.39 11.71
N ILE A 220 -12.53 19.61 11.55
CA ILE A 220 -11.17 20.01 11.94
C ILE A 220 -10.90 19.64 13.42
N LEU A 221 -11.88 19.85 14.31
CA LEU A 221 -11.73 19.46 15.71
C LEU A 221 -11.55 17.95 15.88
N GLN A 222 -12.24 17.12 15.09
CA GLN A 222 -12.07 15.67 15.12
C GLN A 222 -10.68 15.24 14.64
N ILE A 223 -10.11 15.95 13.65
CA ILE A 223 -8.74 15.71 13.19
C ILE A 223 -7.76 15.95 14.33
N PHE A 224 -7.90 17.03 15.10
CA PHE A 224 -7.03 17.26 16.25
C PHE A 224 -7.31 16.26 17.39
N CYS A 225 -8.57 16.03 17.75
CA CYS A 225 -8.94 15.13 18.84
C CYS A 225 -8.53 13.67 18.60
N TRP A 226 -8.52 13.19 17.36
CA TRP A 226 -8.12 11.82 17.04
C TRP A 226 -6.68 11.74 16.52
N GLY A 227 -6.24 12.75 15.77
CA GLY A 227 -4.93 12.82 15.15
C GLY A 227 -3.80 13.10 16.14
N ILE A 228 -4.00 14.00 17.11
CA ILE A 228 -2.97 14.29 18.12
C ILE A 228 -2.70 13.04 18.98
N PRO A 229 -3.70 12.37 19.59
CA PRO A 229 -3.44 11.16 20.36
C PRO A 229 -2.87 10.03 19.50
N ALA A 230 -3.39 9.81 18.29
CA ALA A 230 -2.84 8.82 17.36
C ALA A 230 -1.38 9.14 17.02
N GLY A 231 -1.06 10.41 16.81
CA GLY A 231 0.28 10.88 16.52
C GLY A 231 1.26 10.63 17.66
N PHE A 232 0.89 10.99 18.88
CA PHE A 232 1.70 10.71 20.07
C PHE A 232 1.90 9.22 20.30
N TRP A 233 0.86 8.40 20.12
CA TRP A 233 0.98 6.95 20.24
C TRP A 233 1.92 6.35 19.19
N MET A 234 1.78 6.74 17.92
CA MET A 234 2.63 6.22 16.84
C MET A 234 4.07 6.71 16.96
N LEU A 235 4.26 7.98 17.35
CA LEU A 235 5.58 8.56 17.61
C LEU A 235 6.27 7.86 18.80
N GLY A 236 5.55 7.68 19.91
CA GLY A 236 6.07 6.95 21.06
C GLY A 236 6.46 5.51 20.71
N LEU A 237 5.65 4.83 19.88
CA LEU A 237 5.93 3.48 19.43
C LEU A 237 7.20 3.39 18.57
N THR A 238 7.34 4.23 17.53
CA THR A 238 8.55 4.24 16.68
C THR A 238 9.76 4.66 17.48
N VAL A 239 9.68 5.71 18.31
CA VAL A 239 10.83 6.14 19.13
C VAL A 239 11.25 5.04 20.10
N ALA A 240 10.32 4.38 20.80
CA ALA A 240 10.67 3.33 21.76
C ALA A 240 11.33 2.12 21.09
N VAL A 241 10.73 1.63 20.00
CA VAL A 241 11.24 0.44 19.29
C VAL A 241 12.53 0.77 18.56
N ASP A 242 12.54 1.84 17.78
CA ASP A 242 13.69 2.17 16.93
C ASP A 242 14.88 2.63 17.76
N SER A 243 14.68 3.36 18.86
CA SER A 243 15.80 3.74 19.73
C SER A 243 16.48 2.55 20.40
N PHE A 244 15.71 1.47 20.66
CA PHE A 244 16.27 0.23 21.17
C PHE A 244 17.17 -0.45 20.13
N PHE A 245 16.70 -0.62 18.89
CA PHE A 245 17.49 -1.28 17.84
C PHE A 245 18.65 -0.42 17.32
N TRP A 246 18.49 0.90 17.25
CA TRP A 246 19.53 1.83 16.82
C TRP A 246 20.53 2.19 17.92
N MET A 247 20.31 1.71 19.16
CA MET A 247 21.15 1.99 20.33
C MET A 247 21.37 3.49 20.61
N ARG A 248 20.43 4.34 20.17
CA ARG A 248 20.42 5.78 20.39
C ARG A 248 18.99 6.31 20.26
N PRO A 249 18.62 7.40 20.95
CA PRO A 249 17.34 8.06 20.72
C PRO A 249 17.19 8.43 19.24
N VAL A 250 16.19 7.88 18.57
CA VAL A 250 15.93 8.12 17.16
C VAL A 250 14.45 8.09 16.84
N TRP A 251 14.02 9.03 16.01
CA TRP A 251 12.79 8.92 15.23
C TRP A 251 13.20 8.79 13.76
N PRO A 252 13.15 7.58 13.17
CA PRO A 252 13.73 7.35 11.85
C PRO A 252 13.19 8.29 10.78
N GLU A 253 11.87 8.42 10.71
CA GLU A 253 11.24 9.29 9.71
C GLU A 253 11.47 10.79 10.00
N GLY A 254 11.66 11.17 11.26
CA GLY A 254 12.07 12.53 11.64
C GLY A 254 13.45 12.90 11.07
N GLU A 255 14.41 11.97 11.11
CA GLU A 255 15.73 12.17 10.48
C GLU A 255 15.64 12.19 8.94
N VAL A 256 14.75 11.40 8.34
CA VAL A 256 14.46 11.46 6.90
C VAL A 256 13.92 12.82 6.49
N LEU A 257 12.98 13.37 7.26
CA LEU A 257 12.46 14.71 7.05
C LEU A 257 13.56 15.77 7.23
N TRP A 258 14.38 15.66 8.27
CA TRP A 258 15.50 16.56 8.49
C TRP A 258 16.48 16.55 7.31
N PHE A 259 16.88 15.36 6.87
CA PHE A 259 17.81 15.17 5.76
C PHE A 259 17.27 15.73 4.44
N ASN A 260 15.98 15.50 4.14
CA ASN A 260 15.41 15.90 2.86
C ASN A 260 14.98 17.37 2.81
N ILE A 261 14.37 17.88 3.88
CA ILE A 261 13.79 19.23 3.90
C ILE A 261 14.83 20.27 4.32
N PHE A 262 15.59 20.01 5.39
CA PHE A 262 16.52 20.99 5.94
C PHE A 262 17.89 20.95 5.26
N LEU A 263 18.44 19.76 5.03
CA LEU A 263 19.73 19.62 4.35
C LEU A 263 19.61 19.66 2.81
N ASN A 264 18.40 19.54 2.28
CA ASN A 264 18.09 19.55 0.84
C ASN A 264 18.96 18.59 -0.01
N LYS A 265 19.39 17.47 0.59
CA LYS A 265 20.27 16.48 -0.06
C LYS A 265 19.54 15.49 -0.96
N SER A 266 18.24 15.67 -1.17
CA SER A 266 17.46 14.80 -2.05
C SER A 266 17.98 14.79 -3.48
N SER A 267 18.58 15.89 -3.95
CA SER A 267 19.16 16.02 -5.30
C SER A 267 20.42 15.17 -5.54
N GLU A 268 21.12 14.76 -4.48
CA GLU A 268 22.35 13.94 -4.56
C GLU A 268 22.06 12.53 -5.11
N TRP A 269 20.79 12.09 -5.07
CA TRP A 269 20.32 10.79 -5.56
C TRP A 269 19.83 10.83 -7.01
N GLY A 270 20.22 11.86 -7.75
CA GLY A 270 19.82 12.09 -9.13
C GLY A 270 18.51 12.88 -9.22
N THR A 271 18.39 13.68 -10.29
CA THR A 271 17.25 14.55 -10.51
C THR A 271 16.51 14.18 -11.79
N SER A 272 15.23 14.49 -11.85
CA SER A 272 14.40 14.28 -13.03
C SER A 272 13.49 15.48 -13.27
N PRO A 273 13.15 15.79 -14.54
CA PRO A 273 12.26 16.89 -14.87
C PRO A 273 10.93 16.83 -14.11
N TRP A 274 10.29 17.98 -13.88
CA TRP A 274 9.01 18.05 -13.17
C TRP A 274 7.98 17.06 -13.73
N ALA A 275 7.82 17.01 -15.06
CA ALA A 275 6.84 16.17 -15.73
C ALA A 275 7.17 14.65 -15.76
N TRP A 276 8.28 14.20 -15.16
CA TRP A 276 8.76 12.82 -15.27
C TRP A 276 7.73 11.77 -14.83
N TYR A 277 6.95 12.07 -13.79
CA TYR A 277 5.89 11.15 -13.38
C TYR A 277 4.83 10.97 -14.48
N PHE A 278 4.50 12.01 -15.24
CA PHE A 278 3.46 11.98 -16.26
C PHE A 278 3.88 11.26 -17.55
N TYR A 279 5.07 11.56 -18.08
CA TYR A 279 5.52 10.94 -19.34
C TYR A 279 6.26 9.61 -19.14
N SER A 280 6.74 9.30 -17.93
CA SER A 280 7.61 8.14 -17.66
C SER A 280 6.98 7.17 -16.66
N ALA A 281 6.64 7.64 -15.45
CA ALA A 281 6.22 6.74 -14.38
C ALA A 281 4.80 6.20 -14.56
N LEU A 282 3.82 7.08 -14.82
CA LEU A 282 2.42 6.71 -14.98
C LEU A 282 2.18 5.77 -16.17
N PRO A 283 2.74 6.00 -17.38
CA PRO A 283 2.56 5.07 -18.50
C PRO A 283 3.13 3.68 -18.20
N ARG A 284 4.28 3.60 -17.50
CA ARG A 284 4.87 2.33 -17.08
C ARG A 284 4.04 1.64 -15.99
N ALA A 285 3.57 2.39 -15.00
CA ALA A 285 2.85 1.85 -13.85
C ALA A 285 1.45 1.37 -14.21
N LEU A 286 0.73 2.15 -15.01
CA LEU A 286 -0.67 1.91 -15.34
C LEU A 286 -0.84 1.10 -16.63
N PHE A 287 0.17 1.08 -17.50
CA PHE A 287 0.11 0.46 -18.82
C PHE A 287 -1.11 0.97 -19.60
N LEU A 288 -1.81 0.11 -20.35
CA LEU A 288 -2.99 0.49 -21.13
C LEU A 288 -4.13 1.08 -20.29
N SER A 289 -4.16 0.86 -18.97
CA SER A 289 -5.26 1.36 -18.14
C SER A 289 -5.30 2.89 -18.04
N ILE A 290 -4.18 3.56 -18.32
CA ILE A 290 -4.09 5.03 -18.31
C ILE A 290 -5.07 5.69 -19.30
N LEU A 291 -5.35 5.02 -20.42
CA LEU A 291 -6.24 5.54 -21.48
C LEU A 291 -7.70 5.63 -21.00
N PHE A 292 -8.09 4.84 -20.00
CA PHE A 292 -9.46 4.81 -19.48
C PHE A 292 -9.72 5.86 -18.39
N ILE A 293 -8.67 6.43 -17.79
CA ILE A 293 -8.78 7.37 -16.66
C ILE A 293 -9.48 8.68 -17.05
N PRO A 294 -9.16 9.34 -18.18
CA PRO A 294 -9.82 10.60 -18.57
C PRO A 294 -11.33 10.46 -18.74
N PHE A 295 -11.81 9.32 -19.27
CA PHE A 295 -13.23 9.08 -19.44
C PHE A 295 -13.96 8.94 -18.09
N ALA A 296 -13.29 8.41 -17.07
CA ALA A 296 -13.87 8.23 -15.75
C ALA A 296 -14.27 9.56 -15.10
N PHE A 297 -13.56 10.66 -15.42
CA PHE A 297 -13.91 12.01 -14.97
C PHE A 297 -15.30 12.46 -15.42
N LEU A 298 -15.69 12.06 -16.63
CA LEU A 298 -16.97 12.43 -17.23
C LEU A 298 -18.11 11.53 -16.75
N LEU A 299 -17.80 10.29 -16.38
CA LEU A 299 -18.79 9.25 -16.09
C LEU A 299 -19.33 9.26 -14.66
N ASP A 300 -18.51 9.56 -13.65
CA ASP A 300 -18.91 9.40 -12.24
C ASP A 300 -18.26 10.44 -11.31
N TYR A 301 -19.07 11.27 -10.67
CA TYR A 301 -18.58 12.26 -9.71
C TYR A 301 -17.90 11.64 -8.49
N ARG A 302 -18.30 10.41 -8.12
CA ARG A 302 -17.68 9.68 -7.00
C ARG A 302 -16.27 9.22 -7.33
N VAL A 303 -15.96 9.00 -8.62
CA VAL A 303 -14.60 8.69 -9.05
C VAL A 303 -13.73 9.94 -9.06
N ARG A 304 -14.27 11.11 -9.40
CA ARG A 304 -13.53 12.38 -9.33
C ARG A 304 -12.96 12.63 -7.93
N ALA A 305 -13.74 12.34 -6.90
CA ALA A 305 -13.30 12.35 -5.49
C ALA A 305 -12.08 11.43 -5.21
N LEU A 306 -11.89 10.35 -5.96
CA LEU A 306 -10.69 9.50 -5.81
C LEU A 306 -9.49 10.04 -6.59
N ILE A 307 -9.74 10.62 -7.76
CA ILE A 307 -8.68 11.07 -8.66
C ILE A 307 -8.05 12.39 -8.19
N TYR A 308 -8.85 13.33 -7.67
CA TYR A 308 -8.32 14.62 -7.22
C TYR A 308 -7.15 14.51 -6.23
N PRO A 309 -7.26 13.77 -5.11
CA PRO A 309 -6.13 13.62 -4.19
C PRO A 309 -4.97 12.85 -4.83
N ALA A 310 -5.23 11.86 -5.68
CA ALA A 310 -4.19 11.09 -6.37
C ALA A 310 -3.36 11.96 -7.33
N LEU A 311 -4.01 12.75 -8.19
CA LEU A 311 -3.33 13.68 -9.10
C LEU A 311 -2.70 14.86 -8.35
N GLY A 312 -3.39 15.41 -7.35
CA GLY A 312 -2.84 16.46 -6.51
C GLY A 312 -1.54 16.01 -5.83
N PHE A 313 -1.52 14.79 -5.30
CA PHE A 313 -0.31 14.18 -4.74
C PHE A 313 0.80 14.08 -5.79
N ILE A 314 0.53 13.52 -6.98
CA ILE A 314 1.54 13.40 -8.04
C ILE A 314 2.07 14.77 -8.47
N VAL A 315 1.21 15.78 -8.63
CA VAL A 315 1.60 17.15 -9.00
C VAL A 315 2.49 17.77 -7.92
N LEU A 316 2.08 17.71 -6.65
CA LEU A 316 2.85 18.28 -5.55
C LEU A 316 4.18 17.54 -5.38
N TYR A 317 4.17 16.21 -5.50
CA TYR A 317 5.38 15.40 -5.40
C TYR A 317 6.32 15.58 -6.61
N SER A 318 5.82 16.06 -7.74
CA SER A 318 6.62 16.37 -8.94
C SER A 318 7.59 17.54 -8.75
N PHE A 319 7.36 18.39 -7.75
CA PHE A 319 8.27 19.49 -7.40
C PHE A 319 9.57 18.99 -6.74
N LEU A 320 9.59 17.77 -6.19
CA LEU A 320 10.82 17.21 -5.62
C LEU A 320 11.81 16.85 -6.75
N PRO A 321 13.09 17.24 -6.65
CA PRO A 321 14.09 16.98 -7.70
C PRO A 321 14.26 15.49 -7.99
N HIS A 322 14.40 14.69 -6.93
CA HIS A 322 14.56 13.25 -7.01
C HIS A 322 13.21 12.55 -7.12
N LYS A 323 13.11 11.61 -8.05
CA LYS A 323 11.86 10.96 -8.43
C LYS A 323 12.07 9.49 -8.70
N GLU A 324 11.14 8.68 -8.20
CA GLU A 324 11.12 7.24 -8.43
C GLU A 324 9.69 6.73 -8.49
N LEU A 325 9.46 5.68 -9.28
CA LEU A 325 8.10 5.15 -9.49
C LEU A 325 7.45 4.68 -8.18
N ARG A 326 8.24 4.12 -7.25
CA ARG A 326 7.73 3.62 -5.96
C ARG A 326 7.19 4.72 -5.05
N PHE A 327 7.59 5.99 -5.24
CA PHE A 327 7.11 7.09 -4.41
C PHE A 327 5.64 7.42 -4.68
N ILE A 328 5.16 7.16 -5.90
CA ILE A 328 3.76 7.38 -6.29
C ILE A 328 2.90 6.10 -6.27
N ILE A 329 3.43 4.99 -5.73
CA ILE A 329 2.75 3.68 -5.75
C ILE A 329 1.36 3.72 -5.09
N TYR A 330 1.17 4.61 -4.10
CA TYR A 330 -0.08 4.79 -3.38
C TYR A 330 -1.20 5.38 -4.24
N ALA A 331 -0.87 6.11 -5.31
CA ALA A 331 -1.84 6.68 -6.23
C ALA A 331 -2.38 5.63 -7.22
N ILE A 332 -1.61 4.57 -7.50
CA ILE A 332 -1.96 3.56 -8.51
C ILE A 332 -3.31 2.89 -8.21
N PRO A 333 -3.62 2.41 -6.99
CA PRO A 333 -4.93 1.83 -6.69
C PRO A 333 -6.09 2.77 -6.95
N LEU A 334 -5.96 4.07 -6.63
CA LEU A 334 -7.00 5.07 -6.84
C LEU A 334 -7.23 5.33 -8.34
N LEU A 335 -6.15 5.44 -9.11
CA LEU A 335 -6.20 5.59 -10.57
C LEU A 335 -6.76 4.33 -11.26
N ASN A 336 -6.49 3.14 -10.71
CA ASN A 336 -7.07 1.90 -11.23
C ASN A 336 -8.57 1.81 -11.00
N VAL A 337 -9.12 2.37 -9.91
CA VAL A 337 -10.58 2.47 -9.72
C VAL A 337 -11.21 3.30 -10.82
N ALA A 338 -10.56 4.40 -11.22
CA ALA A 338 -11.03 5.24 -12.32
C ALA A 338 -11.07 4.47 -13.64
N ALA A 339 -9.96 3.81 -14.00
CA ALA A 339 -9.92 2.98 -15.20
C ALA A 339 -10.98 1.86 -15.15
N ALA A 340 -11.13 1.19 -14.00
CA ALA A 340 -12.12 0.13 -13.81
C ALA A 340 -13.56 0.63 -13.96
N ARG A 341 -13.87 1.85 -13.53
CA ARG A 341 -15.21 2.46 -13.68
C ARG A 341 -15.57 2.67 -15.15
N THR A 342 -14.61 3.12 -15.95
CA THR A 342 -14.77 3.28 -17.40
C THR A 342 -14.97 1.93 -18.07
N CYS A 343 -14.13 0.93 -17.78
CA CYS A 343 -14.29 -0.41 -18.34
C CYS A 343 -15.64 -1.03 -17.98
N ALA A 344 -16.08 -0.88 -16.73
CA ALA A 344 -17.40 -1.35 -16.30
C ALA A 344 -18.55 -0.64 -17.02
N HIS A 345 -18.41 0.65 -17.34
CA HIS A 345 -19.42 1.39 -18.11
C HIS A 345 -19.52 0.86 -19.53
N ILE A 346 -18.38 0.68 -20.21
CA ILE A 346 -18.31 0.12 -21.56
C ILE A 346 -18.90 -1.29 -21.57
N TRP A 347 -18.54 -2.12 -20.60
CA TRP A 347 -19.03 -3.50 -20.49
C TRP A 347 -20.55 -3.58 -20.32
N ASN A 348 -21.13 -2.72 -19.49
CA ASN A 348 -22.58 -2.73 -19.23
C ASN A 348 -23.41 -2.13 -20.38
N ASN A 349 -22.78 -1.39 -21.30
CA ASN A 349 -23.44 -0.74 -22.46
C ASN A 349 -23.02 -1.38 -23.79
N ALA A 350 -22.36 -2.55 -23.74
CA ALA A 350 -22.00 -3.32 -24.93
C ALA A 350 -23.16 -4.21 -25.42
N ASP A 351 -24.22 -4.32 -24.63
CA ASP A 351 -25.54 -4.86 -24.98
C ASP A 351 -26.47 -3.71 -25.38
#